data_AF-A0A920SC98-F1
#
_entry.id   AF-A0A920SC98-F1
#
_cell.length_a   1.000
_cell.length_b   1.000
_cell.length_c   1.000
_cell.angle_alpha   90.00
_cell.angle_beta   90.00
_cell.angle_gamma   90.00
#
_symmetry.space_group_name_H-M   'P 1'
#
loop_
_entity.id
_entity.type
_entity.pdbx_description
1 polymer ?
#
loop_
_entity_poly.entity_id
_entity_poly.type
_entity_poly.pdbx_seq_one_letter_code
_entity_poly.pdbx_strand_id
1 'polypeptide(L)'
;MLMGAVVNMRPDLFKAVIADVPFVDVLNTMLEVPFPSRRWNITSGAIPRTASSILTSSRIHHMTTSIAGIPAYVWVSGGISDPRVTYWEPTKWTAQLRESKTDENLLLLKIHMDSGHAGASGRFDRLKEVALEYAFILKVFAAGQG
;
A
#
# COMPACT_ATOMS: atom_id res chain seq x y z
N MET A 1 -1.32 3.35 4.17
CA MET A 1 -0.72 3.10 5.50
C MET A 1 -1.38 1.96 6.25
N LEU A 2 -2.63 2.07 6.72
CA LEU A 2 -3.25 1.07 7.61
C LEU A 2 -3.23 -0.35 7.03
N MET A 3 -3.72 -0.53 5.80
CA MET A 3 -3.82 -1.87 5.21
C MET A 3 -2.46 -2.53 5.06
N GLY A 4 -1.44 -1.78 4.65
CA GLY A 4 -0.07 -2.25 4.64
C GLY A 4 0.38 -2.70 6.04
N ALA A 5 0.22 -1.84 7.06
CA ALA A 5 0.61 -2.13 8.46
C ALA A 5 0.01 -3.45 8.95
N VAL A 6 -1.29 -3.62 8.71
CA VAL A 6 -2.05 -4.77 9.17
C VAL A 6 -1.63 -6.06 8.47
N VAL A 7 -1.41 -6.03 7.14
CA VAL A 7 -0.98 -7.25 6.42
C VAL A 7 0.41 -7.71 6.80
N ASN A 8 1.30 -6.80 7.19
CA ASN A 8 2.62 -7.19 7.68
C ASN A 8 2.59 -7.73 9.11
N MET A 9 1.71 -7.21 9.96
CA MET A 9 1.64 -7.63 11.37
C MET A 9 0.87 -8.93 11.56
N ARG A 10 -0.25 -9.11 10.85
CA ARG A 10 -1.16 -10.26 10.98
C ARG A 10 -1.70 -10.70 9.61
N PRO A 11 -0.82 -11.17 8.71
CA PRO A 11 -1.22 -11.63 7.37
C PRO A 11 -2.20 -12.80 7.40
N ASP A 12 -2.19 -13.57 8.50
CA ASP A 12 -3.02 -14.76 8.72
C ASP A 12 -4.52 -14.47 8.95
N LEU A 13 -4.87 -13.22 9.27
CA LEU A 13 -6.25 -12.85 9.63
C LEU A 13 -7.12 -12.47 8.43
N PHE A 14 -6.53 -12.22 7.26
CA PHE A 14 -7.25 -11.63 6.12
C PHE A 14 -7.08 -12.49 4.87
N LYS A 15 -8.20 -12.86 4.25
CA LYS A 15 -8.19 -13.56 2.96
C LYS A 15 -7.92 -12.60 1.79
N ALA A 16 -8.45 -11.37 1.85
CA ALA A 16 -8.31 -10.39 0.79
C ALA A 16 -8.06 -8.99 1.36
N VAL A 17 -7.29 -8.17 0.64
CA VAL A 17 -6.90 -6.82 1.04
C VAL A 17 -7.05 -5.89 -0.16
N ILE A 18 -7.77 -4.79 0.03
CA ILE A 18 -7.76 -3.65 -0.89
C ILE A 18 -6.96 -2.54 -0.22
N ALA A 19 -5.90 -2.10 -0.88
CA ALA A 19 -5.00 -1.06 -0.42
C ALA A 19 -5.03 0.10 -1.41
N ASP A 20 -5.95 1.04 -1.18
CA ASP A 20 -6.09 2.21 -2.05
C ASP A 20 -5.12 3.31 -1.69
N VAL A 21 -4.36 3.74 -2.71
CA VAL A 21 -3.34 4.78 -2.61
C VAL A 21 -2.51 4.65 -1.32
N PRO A 22 -1.89 3.48 -1.09
CA PRO A 22 -1.38 3.15 0.22
C PRO A 22 -0.06 3.86 0.46
N PHE A 23 -0.02 4.73 1.47
CA PHE A 23 1.23 5.27 2.01
C PHE A 23 2.02 4.15 2.70
N VAL A 24 3.10 3.65 2.08
CA VAL A 24 3.78 2.37 2.44
C VAL A 24 5.32 2.46 2.42
N ASP A 25 5.88 3.59 1.98
CA ASP A 25 7.32 3.86 1.98
C ASP A 25 7.65 5.04 2.90
N VAL A 26 7.19 4.95 4.15
CA VAL A 26 7.04 6.12 5.02
C VAL A 26 8.36 6.79 5.37
N LEU A 27 9.44 6.05 5.74
CA LEU A 27 10.67 6.75 6.13
C LEU A 27 11.30 7.43 4.92
N ASN A 28 11.33 6.78 3.76
CA ASN A 28 11.86 7.40 2.55
C ASN A 28 11.07 8.66 2.21
N THR A 29 9.73 8.59 2.20
CA THR A 29 8.90 9.77 1.93
C THR A 29 9.12 10.85 2.99
N MET A 30 9.16 10.52 4.28
CA MET A 30 9.36 11.50 5.36
C MET A 30 10.76 12.11 5.35
N LEU A 31 11.78 11.42 4.86
CA LEU A 31 13.15 11.91 4.73
C LEU A 31 13.35 12.79 3.49
N GLU A 32 12.59 12.58 2.42
CA GLU A 32 12.76 13.29 1.15
C GLU A 32 11.93 14.58 1.03
N VAL A 33 10.94 14.81 1.90
CA VAL A 33 10.14 16.05 1.89
C VAL A 33 10.99 17.33 2.03
N PRO A 34 10.51 18.48 1.49
CA PRO A 34 11.18 19.77 1.60
C PRO A 34 11.49 20.15 3.06
N PHE A 35 12.58 20.91 3.26
CA PHE A 35 13.12 21.21 4.59
C PHE A 35 12.09 21.75 5.61
N PRO A 36 11.13 22.63 5.27
CA PRO A 36 10.11 23.07 6.22
C PRO A 36 9.24 21.92 6.74
N SER A 37 8.71 21.08 5.84
CA SER A 37 7.91 19.90 6.19
C SER A 37 8.75 18.83 6.90
N ARG A 38 10.01 18.67 6.48
CA ARG A 38 10.95 17.73 7.11
C ARG A 38 11.24 18.15 8.55
N ARG A 39 11.48 19.44 8.80
CA ARG A 39 11.69 19.99 10.14
C ARG A 39 10.47 19.72 11.02
N TRP A 40 9.26 19.96 10.51
CA TRP A 40 8.03 19.63 11.24
C TRP A 40 7.98 18.15 11.62
N ASN A 41 8.20 17.24 10.67
CA ASN A 41 8.20 15.80 10.91
C ASN A 41 9.27 15.36 11.93
N ILE A 42 10.44 16.01 11.94
CA ILE A 42 11.48 15.76 12.94
C ILE A 42 11.00 16.24 14.33
N THR A 43 10.45 17.44 14.42
CA THR A 43 10.04 18.04 15.69
C THR A 43 8.77 17.40 16.28
N SER A 44 7.89 16.85 15.43
CA SER A 44 6.67 16.16 15.84
C SER A 44 6.93 14.71 16.29
N GLY A 45 8.15 14.20 16.15
CA GLY A 45 8.50 12.80 16.41
C GLY A 45 8.04 11.83 15.31
N ALA A 46 7.61 12.32 14.14
CA ALA A 46 7.20 11.48 13.01
C ALA A 46 8.40 10.81 12.32
N ILE A 47 9.61 11.39 12.45
CA ILE A 47 10.86 10.76 12.01
C ILE A 47 11.56 10.13 13.24
N PRO A 48 11.74 8.80 13.26
CA PRO A 48 12.44 8.14 14.35
C PRO A 48 13.92 8.56 14.41
N ARG A 49 14.47 8.77 15.61
CA ARG A 49 15.83 9.33 15.81
C ARG A 49 16.84 8.33 16.40
N THR A 50 16.39 7.22 16.95
CA THR A 50 17.26 6.15 17.46
C THR A 50 17.26 4.97 16.51
N ALA A 51 18.37 4.23 16.43
CA ALA A 51 18.43 3.01 15.62
C ALA A 51 17.31 2.03 15.96
N SER A 52 16.95 1.88 17.24
CA SER A 52 15.82 1.03 17.66
C SER A 52 14.48 1.56 17.16
N SER A 53 14.22 2.86 17.25
CA SER A 53 12.98 3.48 16.75
C SER A 53 12.89 3.44 15.22
N ILE A 54 14.02 3.56 14.52
CA ILE A 54 14.10 3.43 13.05
C ILE A 54 13.83 1.98 12.65
N LEU A 55 14.34 0.99 13.38
CA LEU A 55 14.08 -0.43 13.11
C LEU A 55 12.63 -0.84 13.42
N THR A 56 12.06 -0.33 14.51
CA THR A 56 10.64 -0.55 14.82
C THR A 56 9.75 0.16 13.81
N SER A 57 10.07 1.41 13.49
CA SER A 57 9.33 2.18 12.50
C SER A 57 9.52 1.59 11.11
N SER A 58 10.68 1.05 10.76
CA SER A 58 10.86 0.33 9.51
C SER A 58 10.02 -0.94 9.50
N ARG A 59 9.94 -1.74 10.56
CA ARG A 59 9.01 -2.91 10.54
C ARG A 59 7.54 -2.52 10.37
N ILE A 60 7.12 -1.38 10.92
CA ILE A 60 5.72 -0.90 10.87
C ILE A 60 5.43 -0.13 9.57
N HIS A 61 6.42 0.59 9.06
CA HIS A 61 6.26 1.61 8.03
C HIS A 61 7.15 1.43 6.79
N HIS A 62 8.24 0.67 6.88
CA HIS A 62 8.86 -0.01 5.75
C HIS A 62 8.20 -1.37 5.64
N MET A 63 7.20 -1.40 4.78
CA MET A 63 6.33 -2.55 4.60
C MET A 63 7.04 -3.74 3.92
N THR A 64 8.38 -3.70 3.90
CA THR A 64 9.34 -4.54 3.19
C THR A 64 9.90 -5.71 3.99
N THR A 65 9.92 -5.66 5.32
CA THR A 65 10.83 -6.54 6.09
C THR A 65 10.20 -7.82 6.63
N SER A 66 8.90 -8.05 6.43
CA SER A 66 8.21 -9.28 6.86
C SER A 66 7.23 -9.79 5.80
N ILE A 67 7.63 -9.75 4.53
CA ILE A 67 6.75 -10.11 3.42
C ILE A 67 6.61 -11.63 3.23
N ALA A 68 7.48 -12.42 3.88
CA ALA A 68 7.38 -13.87 3.85
C ALA A 68 6.02 -14.31 4.45
N GLY A 69 5.13 -14.78 3.57
CA GLY A 69 3.82 -15.29 3.96
C GLY A 69 2.76 -14.21 4.18
N ILE A 70 2.61 -13.24 3.27
CA ILE A 70 1.31 -12.57 3.08
C ILE A 70 0.47 -13.48 2.16
N PRO A 71 -0.40 -14.36 2.70
CA PRO A 71 -1.18 -15.30 1.91
C PRO A 71 -2.46 -14.65 1.37
N ALA A 72 -2.63 -13.33 1.57
CA ALA A 72 -3.84 -12.63 1.18
C ALA A 72 -3.82 -12.37 -0.33
N TYR A 73 -4.99 -12.41 -0.94
CA TYR A 73 -5.22 -11.81 -2.25
C TYR A 73 -5.12 -10.28 -2.07
N VAL A 74 -4.25 -9.61 -2.81
CA VAL A 74 -4.01 -8.16 -2.63
C VAL A 74 -4.36 -7.37 -3.88
N TRP A 75 -5.15 -6.33 -3.70
CA TRP A 75 -5.40 -5.28 -4.68
C TRP A 75 -4.73 -3.98 -4.22
N VAL A 76 -3.85 -3.43 -5.03
CA VAL A 76 -3.16 -2.16 -4.76
C VAL A 76 -3.57 -1.14 -5.82
N SER A 77 -3.93 0.07 -5.41
CA SER A 77 -4.20 1.18 -6.33
C SER A 77 -3.33 2.41 -6.08
N GLY A 78 -3.19 3.28 -7.08
CA GLY A 78 -2.43 4.52 -6.99
C GLY A 78 -2.67 5.41 -8.21
N GLY A 79 -2.26 6.68 -8.16
CA GLY A 79 -2.37 7.61 -9.29
C GLY A 79 -1.01 8.13 -9.75
N ILE A 80 -0.77 8.19 -11.06
CA ILE A 80 0.53 8.62 -11.61
C ILE A 80 0.88 10.06 -11.21
N SER A 81 -0.14 10.92 -11.09
CA SER A 81 -0.03 12.35 -10.78
C SER A 81 -0.48 12.68 -9.36
N ASP A 82 -0.49 11.70 -8.45
CA ASP A 82 -0.89 11.90 -7.07
C ASP A 82 0.13 12.77 -6.31
N PRO A 83 -0.26 13.96 -5.82
CA PRO A 83 0.65 14.85 -5.10
C PRO A 83 0.78 14.53 -3.59
N ARG A 84 -0.03 13.62 -3.06
CA ARG A 84 -0.10 13.26 -1.64
C ARG A 84 0.63 11.96 -1.35
N VAL A 85 0.45 10.95 -2.19
CA VAL A 85 1.13 9.66 -2.12
C VAL A 85 1.64 9.34 -3.51
N THR A 86 2.94 9.49 -3.67
CA THR A 86 3.57 9.37 -4.97
C THR A 86 3.45 7.95 -5.52
N TYR A 87 3.17 7.82 -6.81
CA TYR A 87 2.86 6.53 -7.46
C TYR A 87 3.92 5.45 -7.24
N TRP A 88 5.17 5.83 -6.99
CA TRP A 88 6.25 4.88 -6.75
C TRP A 88 6.14 4.14 -5.43
N GLU A 89 5.38 4.66 -4.45
CA GLU A 89 5.14 3.94 -3.19
C GLU A 89 4.37 2.64 -3.42
N PRO A 90 3.14 2.66 -3.99
CA PRO A 90 2.41 1.41 -4.27
C PRO A 90 3.11 0.52 -5.29
N THR A 91 3.83 1.07 -6.27
CA THR A 91 4.53 0.23 -7.27
C THR A 91 5.74 -0.49 -6.66
N LYS A 92 6.58 0.19 -5.87
CA LYS A 92 7.71 -0.42 -5.15
C LYS A 92 7.23 -1.52 -4.21
N TRP A 93 6.19 -1.23 -3.43
CA TRP A 93 5.62 -2.21 -2.50
C TRP A 93 5.05 -3.43 -3.22
N THR A 94 4.30 -3.23 -4.31
CA THR A 94 3.78 -4.34 -5.14
C THR A 94 4.91 -5.19 -5.72
N ALA A 95 5.98 -4.56 -6.23
CA ALA A 95 7.12 -5.28 -6.79
C ALA A 95 7.79 -6.18 -5.73
N GLN A 96 7.99 -5.65 -4.52
CA GLN A 96 8.56 -6.40 -3.41
C GLN A 96 7.63 -7.54 -2.95
N LEU A 97 6.32 -7.30 -2.88
CA LEU A 97 5.33 -8.34 -2.59
C LEU A 97 5.40 -9.49 -3.59
N ARG A 98 5.56 -9.19 -4.88
CA ARG A 98 5.67 -10.22 -5.93
C ARG A 98 6.97 -11.02 -5.84
N GLU A 99 8.07 -10.37 -5.46
CA GLU A 99 9.37 -11.02 -5.31
C GLU A 99 9.43 -11.98 -4.11
N SER A 100 8.68 -11.68 -3.05
CA SER A 100 8.82 -12.36 -1.76
C SER A 100 7.61 -13.18 -1.32
N LYS A 101 6.48 -13.09 -2.02
CA LYS A 101 5.33 -13.97 -1.80
C LYS A 101 5.71 -15.44 -2.08
N THR A 102 5.18 -16.34 -1.27
CA THR A 102 5.44 -17.80 -1.38
C THR A 102 4.20 -18.59 -1.82
N ASP A 103 3.08 -17.92 -2.00
CA ASP A 103 1.80 -18.45 -2.43
C ASP A 103 1.49 -18.06 -3.90
N GLU A 104 0.42 -18.63 -4.47
CA GLU A 104 -0.02 -18.31 -5.83
C GLU A 104 -1.25 -17.38 -5.89
N ASN A 105 -1.63 -16.75 -4.77
CA ASN A 105 -2.81 -15.89 -4.73
C ASN A 105 -2.62 -14.63 -5.58
N LEU A 106 -3.75 -14.11 -6.07
CA LEU A 106 -3.80 -12.99 -6.99
C LEU A 106 -3.28 -11.70 -6.33
N LEU A 107 -2.32 -11.05 -6.99
CA LEU A 107 -1.78 -9.75 -6.59
C LEU A 107 -1.85 -8.74 -7.73
N LEU A 108 -2.77 -7.78 -7.60
CA LEU A 108 -3.05 -6.78 -8.62
C LEU A 108 -2.53 -5.40 -8.22
N LEU A 109 -2.04 -4.68 -9.22
CA LEU A 109 -1.66 -3.28 -9.12
C LEU A 109 -2.40 -2.51 -10.21
N LYS A 110 -3.14 -1.49 -9.83
CA LYS A 110 -3.82 -0.57 -10.73
C LYS A 110 -3.30 0.84 -10.51
N ILE A 111 -2.59 1.37 -11.51
CA ILE A 111 -2.21 2.78 -11.53
C ILE A 111 -3.17 3.53 -12.46
N HIS A 112 -3.81 4.57 -11.93
CA HIS A 112 -4.53 5.52 -12.76
C HIS A 112 -3.53 6.38 -13.51
N MET A 113 -3.45 6.19 -14.81
CA MET A 113 -2.47 6.88 -15.67
C MET A 113 -2.88 8.32 -16.01
N ASP A 114 -4.14 8.69 -15.76
CA ASP A 114 -4.68 10.02 -16.09
C ASP A 114 -5.12 10.81 -14.85
N SER A 115 -4.92 10.29 -13.63
CA SER A 115 -5.41 10.92 -12.41
C SER A 115 -4.48 10.72 -11.20
N GLY A 116 -4.65 11.59 -10.20
CA GLY A 116 -3.91 11.55 -8.94
C GLY A 116 -4.69 10.85 -7.81
N HIS A 117 -4.62 11.39 -6.60
CA HIS A 117 -5.05 10.72 -5.37
C HIS A 117 -6.52 10.31 -5.28
N ALA A 118 -7.42 11.05 -5.90
CA ALA A 118 -8.85 10.74 -5.85
C ALA A 118 -9.24 9.63 -6.83
N GLY A 119 -8.27 9.09 -7.59
CA GLY A 119 -8.55 8.25 -8.75
C GLY A 119 -9.22 9.03 -9.86
N ALA A 120 -9.85 8.32 -10.79
CA ALA A 120 -10.50 8.90 -11.94
C ALA A 120 -11.67 9.83 -11.53
N SER A 121 -11.70 11.04 -12.10
CA SER A 121 -12.64 12.11 -11.74
C SER A 121 -13.93 12.14 -12.57
N GLY A 122 -14.06 11.27 -13.58
CA GLY A 122 -15.25 11.21 -14.42
C GLY A 122 -16.49 10.72 -13.66
N ARG A 123 -17.67 11.23 -14.06
CA ARG A 123 -18.97 10.98 -13.40
C ARG A 123 -19.24 9.50 -13.11
N PHE A 124 -18.82 8.60 -14.00
CA PHE A 124 -19.02 7.16 -13.87
C PHE A 124 -17.76 6.38 -13.52
N ASP A 125 -16.58 7.01 -13.53
CA ASP A 125 -15.34 6.26 -13.36
C ASP A 125 -15.17 5.75 -11.93
N ARG A 126 -15.62 6.53 -10.94
CA ARG A 126 -15.71 6.05 -9.55
C ARG A 126 -16.57 4.78 -9.41
N LEU A 127 -17.67 4.66 -10.16
CA LEU A 127 -18.50 3.45 -10.12
C LEU A 127 -17.78 2.25 -10.75
N LYS A 128 -16.96 2.47 -11.78
CA LYS A 128 -16.12 1.43 -12.37
C LYS A 128 -15.02 0.97 -11.40
N GLU A 129 -14.43 1.89 -10.65
CA GLU A 129 -13.45 1.56 -9.60
C GLU A 129 -14.06 0.64 -8.55
N VAL A 130 -15.19 1.08 -7.98
CA VAL A 130 -15.94 0.29 -7.00
C VAL A 130 -16.35 -1.06 -7.59
N ALA A 131 -16.85 -1.10 -8.83
CA ALA A 131 -17.22 -2.36 -9.46
C ALA A 131 -16.05 -3.35 -9.58
N LEU A 132 -14.83 -2.86 -9.88
CA LEU A 132 -13.64 -3.69 -9.99
C LEU A 132 -13.17 -4.21 -8.62
N GLU A 133 -13.17 -3.36 -7.60
CA GLU A 133 -12.87 -3.76 -6.21
C GLU A 133 -13.83 -4.86 -5.73
N TYR A 134 -15.13 -4.68 -5.97
CA TYR A 134 -16.14 -5.69 -5.63
C TYR A 134 -15.96 -6.96 -6.44
N ALA A 135 -15.68 -6.87 -7.75
CA ALA A 135 -15.41 -8.03 -8.59
C ALA A 135 -14.18 -8.81 -8.10
N PHE A 136 -13.13 -8.11 -7.66
CA PHE A 136 -11.97 -8.71 -7.04
C PHE A 136 -12.35 -9.47 -5.76
N ILE A 137 -13.03 -8.82 -4.80
CA ILE A 137 -13.46 -9.48 -3.57
C ILE A 137 -14.35 -10.69 -3.86
N LEU A 138 -15.37 -10.53 -4.71
CA LEU A 138 -16.26 -11.63 -5.08
C LEU A 138 -15.48 -12.79 -5.73
N LYS A 139 -14.52 -12.51 -6.61
CA LYS A 139 -13.67 -13.56 -7.20
C LYS A 139 -12.88 -14.32 -6.13
N VAL A 140 -12.27 -13.62 -5.17
CA VAL A 140 -11.48 -14.23 -4.10
C VAL A 140 -12.33 -15.12 -3.19
N PHE A 141 -13.56 -14.70 -2.88
CA PHE A 141 -14.44 -15.44 -1.98
C PHE A 141 -15.28 -16.51 -2.69
N ALA A 142 -15.63 -16.33 -3.95
CA ALA A 142 -16.32 -17.33 -4.77
C ALA A 142 -15.38 -18.49 -5.19
N ALA A 143 -14.09 -18.23 -5.38
CA ALA A 143 -13.11 -19.26 -5.73
C ALA A 143 -12.85 -20.31 -4.62
N GLY A 144 -13.50 -20.20 -3.46
CA GLY A 144 -13.40 -21.17 -2.35
C GLY A 144 -14.55 -22.17 -2.24
N GLN A 145 -15.44 -22.27 -3.24
CA GLN A 145 -16.56 -23.24 -3.26
C GLN A 145 -16.31 -24.44 -4.20
N GLY A 146 -15.05 -24.79 -4.47
CA GLY A 146 -14.67 -25.95 -5.29
C GLY A 146 -14.01 -27.03 -4.46
#